data_AF-A0A0A9WBQ7-F1
#
_entry.id   AF-A0A0A9WBQ7-F1
#
_cell.length_a   1.000
_cell.length_b   1.000
_cell.length_c   1.000
_cell.angle_alpha   90.00
_cell.angle_beta   90.00
_cell.angle_gamma   90.00
#
_symmetry.space_group_name_H-M   'P 1'
#
loop_
_entity.id
_entity.type
_entity.pdbx_description
1 polymer ?
#
loop_
_entity_poly.entity_id
_entity_poly.type
_entity_poly.pdbx_seq_one_letter_code
_entity_poly.pdbx_strand_id
1 'polypeptide(L)'
;MLPESTFHHLWRHSVPVQFPISDAYLTGLVITTKQNSSETLYILLDTLELPFTLGPRLQKLFMVKKLWTAQEIEIYVRNFLNVDETLEQFLLKHTRILKLHSENSVKIVYARK
;
A
#
# COMPACT_ATOMS: atom_id res chain seq x y z
N MET A 1 -13.88 -0.93 -4.71
CA MET A 1 -13.10 0.33 -4.76
C MET A 1 -14.07 1.47 -4.63
N LEU A 2 -13.73 2.49 -3.85
CA LEU A 2 -14.56 3.67 -3.63
C LEU A 2 -13.72 4.94 -3.80
N PRO A 3 -14.26 6.04 -4.33
CA PRO A 3 -13.61 7.34 -4.25
C PRO A 3 -13.36 7.74 -2.80
N GLU A 4 -12.24 8.42 -2.54
CA GLU A 4 -11.85 8.89 -1.21
C GLU A 4 -12.95 9.67 -0.49
N SER A 5 -13.56 10.63 -1.18
CA SER A 5 -14.65 11.45 -0.63
C SER A 5 -15.85 10.61 -0.20
N THR A 6 -16.25 9.66 -1.06
CA THR A 6 -17.33 8.71 -0.77
C THR A 6 -16.98 7.81 0.40
N PHE A 7 -15.75 7.29 0.44
CA PHE A 7 -15.28 6.43 1.53
C PHE A 7 -15.28 7.17 2.88
N HIS A 8 -14.69 8.36 2.94
CA HIS A 8 -14.66 9.18 4.16
C HIS A 8 -16.07 9.57 4.61
N HIS A 9 -16.97 9.90 3.68
CA HIS A 9 -18.37 10.17 4.01
C HIS A 9 -19.02 8.96 4.68
N LEU A 10 -18.96 7.79 4.05
CA LEU A 10 -19.54 6.55 4.60
C LEU A 10 -18.92 6.17 5.94
N TRP A 11 -17.59 6.23 6.05
CA TRP A 11 -16.89 5.92 7.29
C TRP A 11 -17.32 6.86 8.42
N ARG A 12 -17.44 8.16 8.12
CA ARG A 12 -17.85 9.17 9.09
C ARG A 12 -19.26 8.92 9.63
N HIS A 13 -20.18 8.52 8.76
CA HIS A 13 -21.56 8.19 9.12
C HIS A 13 -21.70 6.83 9.83
N SER A 14 -20.66 5.99 9.79
CA SER A 14 -20.65 4.67 10.42
C SER A 14 -20.06 4.68 11.84
N VAL A 15 -19.56 5.82 12.32
CA VAL A 15 -18.94 5.97 13.64
C VAL A 15 -19.58 7.13 14.43
N PRO A 16 -19.54 7.12 15.77
CA PRO A 16 -20.06 8.21 16.58
C PRO A 16 -19.48 9.58 16.21
N VAL A 17 -20.23 10.65 16.45
CA VAL A 17 -19.81 12.03 16.08
C VAL A 17 -18.51 12.46 16.80
N GLN A 18 -18.17 11.88 17.94
CA GLN A 18 -16.95 12.23 18.66
C GLN A 18 -15.74 11.37 18.23
N PHE A 19 -15.96 10.33 17.42
CA PHE A 19 -14.89 9.44 16.99
C PHE A 19 -14.02 10.14 15.93
N PRO A 20 -12.70 10.26 16.15
CA PRO A 20 -11.80 10.83 15.16
C PRO A 20 -11.62 9.87 13.99
N ILE A 21 -11.75 10.39 12.77
CA ILE A 21 -11.38 9.66 11.55
C ILE A 21 -10.00 10.16 11.06
N SER A 22 -9.14 9.23 10.65
CA SER A 22 -7.80 9.54 10.16
C SER A 22 -7.31 8.42 9.27
N ASP A 23 -6.73 8.75 8.12
CA ASP A 23 -6.18 7.76 7.18
C ASP A 23 -5.06 6.91 7.80
N ALA A 24 -4.42 7.42 8.87
CA ALA A 24 -3.46 6.64 9.65
C ALA A 24 -4.07 5.32 10.18
N TYR A 25 -5.36 5.31 10.51
CA TYR A 25 -6.07 4.11 10.98
C TYR A 25 -6.36 3.10 9.87
N LEU A 26 -6.22 3.48 8.60
CA LEU A 26 -6.46 2.60 7.45
C LEU A 26 -5.18 1.91 6.97
N THR A 27 -4.03 2.26 7.57
CA THR A 27 -2.72 1.69 7.26
C THR A 27 -2.75 0.16 7.35
N GLY A 28 -2.48 -0.52 6.23
CA GLY A 28 -2.49 -1.98 6.14
C GLY A 28 -3.86 -2.62 5.90
N LEU A 29 -4.95 -1.84 5.91
CA LEU A 29 -6.32 -2.29 5.62
C LEU A 29 -6.78 -1.83 4.23
N VAL A 30 -6.40 -0.60 3.88
CA VAL A 30 -6.80 0.03 2.62
C VAL A 30 -5.58 0.41 1.81
N ILE A 31 -5.65 0.14 0.52
CA ILE A 31 -4.71 0.61 -0.48
C ILE A 31 -5.29 1.84 -1.15
N THR A 32 -4.51 2.92 -1.17
CA THR A 32 -4.82 4.12 -1.94
C THR A 32 -4.16 4.04 -3.32
N THR A 33 -4.91 4.37 -4.37
CA THR A 33 -4.38 4.50 -5.73
C THR A 33 -4.96 5.74 -6.40
N LYS A 34 -4.14 6.45 -7.19
CA LYS A 34 -4.62 7.58 -8.00
C LYS A 34 -5.11 7.06 -9.34
N GLN A 35 -6.36 7.38 -9.69
CA GLN A 35 -6.89 7.06 -11.02
C GLN A 35 -6.52 8.15 -12.04
N ASN A 36 -6.60 9.41 -11.62
CA ASN A 36 -6.23 10.62 -12.38
C ASN A 36 -5.52 11.63 -11.47
N SER A 37 -5.24 12.85 -11.95
CA SER A 37 -4.60 13.90 -11.14
C SER A 37 -5.41 14.33 -9.91
N SER A 38 -6.73 14.14 -9.92
CA SER A 38 -7.66 14.65 -8.90
C SER A 38 -8.39 13.60 -8.08
N GLU A 39 -8.29 12.31 -8.41
CA GLU A 39 -9.13 11.27 -7.80
C GLU A 39 -8.30 10.13 -7.19
N THR A 40 -8.38 10.01 -5.87
CA THR A 40 -7.86 8.91 -5.08
C THR A 40 -8.95 7.87 -4.86
N LEU A 41 -8.63 6.61 -5.16
CA LEU A 41 -9.49 5.45 -4.91
C LEU A 41 -8.97 4.67 -3.71
N TYR A 42 -9.89 4.24 -2.86
CA TYR A 42 -9.68 3.40 -1.70
C TYR A 42 -10.09 1.98 -2.08
N ILE A 43 -9.13 1.05 -1.95
CA ILE A 43 -9.31 -0.37 -2.25
C ILE A 43 -9.07 -1.14 -0.96
N LEU A 44 -10.10 -1.85 -0.49
CA LEU A 44 -9.96 -2.76 0.63
C LEU A 44 -9.04 -3.92 0.22
N LEU A 45 -8.02 -4.20 1.01
CA LEU A 45 -7.22 -5.39 0.87
C LEU A 45 -7.25 -6.17 2.18
N ASP A 46 -7.96 -7.29 2.19
CA ASP A 46 -7.90 -8.19 3.33
C ASP A 46 -6.55 -8.91 3.33
N THR A 47 -5.74 -8.63 4.35
CA THR A 47 -4.44 -9.27 4.55
C THR A 47 -4.56 -10.78 4.75
N LEU A 48 -5.72 -11.28 5.20
CA LEU A 48 -6.00 -12.72 5.35
C LEU A 48 -6.14 -13.41 3.99
N GLU A 49 -6.54 -12.69 2.95
CA GLU A 49 -6.62 -13.23 1.59
C GLU A 49 -5.28 -13.15 0.84
N LEU A 50 -4.23 -12.61 1.46
CA LEU A 50 -2.92 -12.54 0.81
C LEU A 50 -2.22 -13.90 0.88
N PRO A 51 -1.64 -14.38 -0.24
CA PRO A 51 -0.89 -15.63 -0.26
C PRO A 51 0.20 -15.69 0.81
N PHE A 52 0.44 -16.88 1.37
CA PHE A 52 1.43 -17.10 2.43
C PHE A 52 2.89 -17.11 1.93
N THR A 53 3.08 -17.27 0.62
CA THR A 53 4.40 -17.27 -0.02
C THR A 53 4.68 -15.96 -0.73
N LEU A 54 5.93 -15.51 -0.70
CA LEU A 54 6.33 -14.17 -1.18
C LEU A 54 5.97 -13.90 -2.65
N GLY A 55 6.31 -14.81 -3.57
CA GLY A 55 6.11 -14.61 -5.00
C GLY A 55 4.64 -14.34 -5.37
N PRO A 56 3.71 -15.26 -5.06
CA PRO A 56 2.28 -15.04 -5.25
C PRO A 56 1.73 -13.82 -4.49
N ARG A 57 2.26 -13.50 -3.30
CA ARG A 57 1.85 -12.32 -2.56
C ARG A 57 2.21 -11.04 -3.30
N LEU A 58 3.46 -10.90 -3.74
CA LEU A 58 3.91 -9.75 -4.54
C LEU A 58 3.10 -9.65 -5.83
N GLN A 59 2.82 -10.78 -6.50
CA GLN A 59 1.97 -10.79 -7.69
C GLN A 59 0.57 -10.22 -7.40
N LYS A 60 -0.10 -10.69 -6.34
CA LYS A 60 -1.43 -10.18 -5.94
C LYS A 60 -1.37 -8.69 -5.59
N LEU A 61 -0.35 -8.25 -4.83
CA LEU A 61 -0.16 -6.83 -4.48
C LEU A 61 0.01 -5.96 -5.74
N PHE A 62 0.84 -6.37 -6.70
CA PHE A 62 1.07 -5.62 -7.92
C PHE A 62 -0.09 -5.67 -8.93
N MET A 63 -0.97 -6.68 -8.83
CA MET A 63 -2.24 -6.70 -9.55
C MET A 63 -3.21 -5.64 -9.01
N VAL A 64 -3.22 -5.41 -7.69
CA VAL A 64 -4.12 -4.43 -7.05
C VAL A 64 -3.61 -2.99 -7.26
N LYS A 65 -2.32 -2.75 -7.05
CA LYS A 65 -1.68 -1.44 -7.27
C LYS A 65 -0.35 -1.65 -7.98
N LYS A 66 -0.13 -0.98 -9.12
CA LYS A 66 1.07 -1.21 -9.95
C LYS A 66 2.34 -0.59 -9.36
N LEU A 67 2.20 0.55 -8.68
CA LEU A 67 3.30 1.36 -8.17
C LEU A 67 3.09 1.59 -6.68
N TRP A 68 4.08 1.27 -5.87
CA TRP A 68 4.03 1.38 -4.41
C TRP A 68 5.13 2.29 -3.90
N THR A 69 4.95 2.95 -2.76
CA THR A 69 6.10 3.43 -1.99
C THR A 69 6.69 2.29 -1.16
N ALA A 70 7.96 2.42 -0.76
CA ALA A 70 8.61 1.43 0.10
C ALA A 70 7.84 1.22 1.42
N GLN A 71 7.40 2.31 2.05
CA GLN A 71 6.67 2.28 3.33
C GLN A 71 5.30 1.60 3.19
N GLU A 72 4.56 1.89 2.11
CA GLU A 72 3.25 1.27 1.90
C GLU A 72 3.34 -0.25 1.69
N ILE A 73 4.30 -0.71 0.88
CA ILE A 73 4.42 -2.15 0.59
C ILE A 73 4.99 -2.93 1.77
N GLU A 74 5.79 -2.29 2.63
CA GLU A 74 6.44 -2.90 3.80
C GLU A 74 5.44 -3.68 4.67
N ILE A 75 4.28 -3.09 4.96
CA ILE A 75 3.28 -3.68 5.86
C ILE A 75 2.83 -5.06 5.36
N TYR A 76 2.80 -5.27 4.05
CA TYR A 76 2.35 -6.51 3.43
C TYR A 76 3.46 -7.55 3.28
N VAL A 77 4.73 -7.13 3.32
CA VAL A 77 5.89 -8.00 3.08
C VAL A 77 6.82 -8.14 4.29
N ARG A 78 6.60 -7.40 5.37
CA ARG A 78 7.43 -7.37 6.59
C ARG A 78 7.74 -8.77 7.12
N ASN A 79 6.76 -9.68 7.06
CA ASN A 79 6.91 -11.05 7.57
C ASN A 79 7.89 -11.92 6.74
N PHE A 80 8.33 -11.45 5.57
CA PHE A 80 9.31 -12.13 4.73
C PHE A 80 10.72 -11.53 4.86
N LEU A 81 10.89 -10.45 5.62
CA LEU A 81 12.20 -9.88 5.87
C LEU A 81 12.95 -10.75 6.87
N ASN A 82 14.21 -11.04 6.56
CA ASN A 82 15.12 -11.66 7.51
C ASN A 82 15.51 -10.64 8.59
N VAL A 83 15.89 -11.13 9.78
CA VAL A 83 16.25 -10.27 10.93
C VAL A 83 17.35 -9.26 10.59
N ASP A 84 18.34 -9.68 9.79
CA ASP A 84 19.49 -8.84 9.40
C ASP A 84 19.30 -8.11 8.06
N GLU A 85 18.12 -8.22 7.46
CA GLU A 85 17.85 -7.66 6.13
C GLU A 85 17.04 -6.37 6.23
N THR A 86 17.56 -5.30 5.64
CA THR A 86 16.81 -4.04 5.51
C THR A 86 15.71 -4.18 4.46
N LEU A 87 14.61 -3.44 4.63
CA LEU A 87 13.53 -3.38 3.64
C LEU A 87 14.04 -3.04 2.24
N GLU A 88 15.00 -2.12 2.12
CA GLU A 88 15.56 -1.76 0.81
C GLU A 88 16.30 -2.92 0.14
N GLN A 89 17.13 -3.66 0.89
CA GLN A 89 17.80 -4.85 0.38
C GLN A 89 16.80 -5.91 -0.07
N PHE A 90 15.76 -6.14 0.73
CA PHE A 90 14.68 -7.07 0.42
C PHE A 90 13.97 -6.67 -0.89
N LEU A 91 13.56 -5.41 -1.00
CA LEU A 91 12.87 -4.89 -2.18
C LEU A 91 13.77 -4.95 -3.42
N LEU A 92 15.06 -4.66 -3.32
CA LEU A 92 15.99 -4.77 -4.45
C LEU A 92 16.14 -6.22 -4.98
N LYS A 93 16.02 -7.23 -4.11
CA LYS A 93 16.08 -8.64 -4.52
C LYS A 93 14.82 -9.08 -5.27
N HIS A 94 13.65 -8.64 -4.80
CA HIS A 94 12.35 -9.19 -5.23
C HIS A 94 11.53 -8.27 -6.14
N THR A 95 11.92 -7.00 -6.29
CA THR A 95 11.15 -5.98 -7.02
C THR A 95 12.07 -5.07 -7.85
N ARG A 96 11.51 -4.04 -8.49
CA ARG A 96 12.26 -2.94 -9.10
C ARG A 96 11.99 -1.66 -8.31
N ILE A 97 13.02 -0.83 -8.16
CA ILE A 97 12.95 0.46 -7.46
C ILE A 97 13.33 1.59 -8.41
N LEU A 98 12.48 2.60 -8.51
CA LEU A 98 12.75 3.87 -9.17
C LEU A 98 12.86 4.96 -8.11
N LYS A 99 13.99 5.67 -8.09
CA LYS A 99 14.21 6.81 -7.20
C LYS A 99 13.70 8.07 -7.90
N LEU A 100 12.65 8.70 -7.37
CA LEU A 100 12.23 10.02 -7.83
C LEU A 100 13.09 11.07 -7.12
N HIS A 101 13.84 11.86 -7.90
CA HIS A 101 14.48 13.08 -7.40
C HIS A 101 13.42 14.18 -7.23
N SER A 102 12.61 14.05 -6.19
CA SER A 102 11.89 15.18 -5.58
C SER A 102 12.54 15.49 -4.23
N GLU A 103 12.25 16.65 -3.65
CA GLU A 103 12.87 17.15 -2.40
C GLU A 103 12.83 16.14 -1.22
N ASN A 104 11.94 15.14 -1.27
CA ASN A 104 11.79 14.08 -0.26
C ASN A 104 12.29 12.67 -0.69
N SER A 105 12.95 12.51 -1.85
CA SER A 105 13.55 11.25 -2.34
C SER A 105 12.65 10.01 -2.20
N VAL A 106 11.42 10.09 -2.73
CA VAL A 106 10.46 8.98 -2.66
C VAL A 106 10.90 7.82 -3.56
N LYS A 107 10.98 6.60 -3.00
CA LYS A 107 11.31 5.37 -3.74
C LYS A 107 10.03 4.68 -4.18
N ILE A 108 9.86 4.52 -5.49
CA ILE A 108 8.74 3.82 -6.10
C ILE A 108 9.14 2.37 -6.40
N VAL A 109 8.33 1.44 -5.92
CA VAL A 109 8.49 -0.01 -6.00
C VAL A 109 7.48 -0.57 -7.01
N TYR A 110 7.93 -1.44 -7.91
CA TYR A 110 7.07 -2.09 -8.90
C TYR A 110 7.53 -3.51 -9.24
N ALA A 111 6.65 -4.30 -9.84
CA ALA A 111 6.93 -5.68 -10.22
C ALA A 111 8.15 -5.81 -11.15
N ARG A 112 8.93 -6.87 -10.95
CA ARG A 112 9.92 -7.30 -11.94
C ARG A 112 9.16 -7.94 -13.11
N LYS A 113 9.46 -7.52 -14.35
CA LYS A 113 8.97 -8.18 -15.57
C LYS A 113 9.58 -9.57 -15.69
#